data_AF-A0A950YCR0-F1
#
_entry.id   AF-A0A950YCR0-F1
#
_cell.length_a   1.000
_cell.length_b   1.000
_cell.length_c   1.000
_cell.angle_alpha   90.00
_cell.angle_beta   90.00
_cell.angle_gamma   90.00
#
_symmetry.space_group_name_H-M   'P 1'
#
loop_
_entity.id
_entity.type
_entity.pdbx_description
1 polymer ?
#
loop_
_entity_poly.entity_id
_entity_poly.type
_entity_poly.pdbx_seq_one_letter_code
_entity_poly.pdbx_strand_id
1 'polypeptide(L)'
;ANTVVSNVPGPPGAVYVAGSRVEALYPVGGVVEGFGGFTSIVFSYCGGLDLGIVTDRDTPADPWRLAELYKESQKELAALAP
;
A
#
# COMPACT_ATOMS: atom_id res chain seq x y z
N ALA A 1 -2.70 14.01 14.01
CA ALA A 1 -1.93 12.74 13.91
C ALA A 1 -1.00 12.85 12.69
N ASN A 2 0.01 11.98 12.55
CA ASN A 2 1.00 12.15 11.47
C ASN A 2 0.58 11.51 10.14
N THR A 3 -0.14 10.39 10.19
CA THR A 3 -0.59 9.65 9.01
C THR A 3 -1.70 8.67 9.40
N VAL A 4 -2.35 8.07 8.40
CA VAL A 4 -3.27 6.93 8.55
C VAL A 4 -2.63 5.69 7.91
N VAL A 5 -2.62 4.58 8.66
CA VAL A 5 -2.26 3.26 8.14
C VAL A 5 -3.46 2.33 8.31
N SER A 6 -3.92 1.74 7.20
CA SER A 6 -5.01 0.77 7.19
C SER A 6 -4.51 -0.58 6.68
N ASN A 7 -5.00 -1.66 7.28
CA ASN A 7 -4.71 -3.04 6.87
C ASN A 7 -6.03 -3.78 6.66
N VAL A 8 -6.32 -4.10 5.40
CA VAL A 8 -7.59 -4.69 4.99
C VAL A 8 -7.35 -6.09 4.41
N PRO A 9 -7.90 -7.14 5.03
CA PRO A 9 -7.86 -8.48 4.44
C PRO A 9 -8.61 -8.51 3.11
N GLY A 10 -7.94 -8.93 2.04
CA GLY A 10 -8.58 -9.15 0.74
C GLY A 10 -8.74 -10.64 0.40
N PRO A 11 -9.13 -10.95 -0.84
CA PRO A 11 -9.46 -12.31 -1.26
C PRO A 11 -8.24 -13.26 -1.13
N PRO A 12 -8.41 -14.45 -0.53
CA PRO A 12 -7.32 -15.41 -0.36
C PRO A 12 -6.91 -16.12 -1.67
N GLY A 13 -7.73 -16.02 -2.73
CA GLY A 13 -7.49 -16.64 -4.02
C GLY A 13 -7.80 -15.71 -5.19
N ALA A 14 -7.47 -16.18 -6.40
CA ALA A 14 -7.58 -15.36 -7.62
C ALA A 14 -9.03 -14.99 -7.92
N VAL A 15 -9.25 -13.71 -8.22
CA VAL A 15 -10.54 -13.19 -8.67
C VAL A 15 -10.44 -12.79 -10.15
N TYR A 16 -11.59 -12.74 -10.83
CA TYR A 16 -11.66 -12.53 -12.28
C TYR A 16 -12.71 -11.48 -12.63
N VAL A 17 -12.41 -10.67 -13.64
CA VAL A 17 -13.33 -9.71 -14.25
C VAL A 17 -13.53 -10.11 -15.71
N ALA A 18 -14.75 -10.47 -16.09
CA ALA A 18 -15.09 -10.92 -17.46
C ALA A 18 -14.13 -12.01 -18.00
N GLY A 19 -13.72 -12.96 -17.14
CA GLY A 19 -12.78 -14.04 -17.49
C GLY A 19 -11.30 -13.68 -17.41
N SER A 20 -10.94 -12.40 -17.19
CA SER A 20 -9.55 -11.97 -17.00
C SER A 20 -9.15 -12.01 -15.54
N ARG A 21 -7.97 -12.56 -15.22
CA ARG A 21 -7.45 -12.65 -13.85
C ARG A 21 -7.05 -11.27 -13.35
N VAL A 22 -7.45 -10.91 -12.13
CA VAL A 22 -6.93 -9.72 -11.45
C VAL A 22 -5.49 -10.00 -11.00
N GLU A 23 -4.56 -9.11 -11.35
CA GLU A 23 -3.15 -9.27 -11.02
C GLU A 23 -2.78 -8.67 -9.66
N ALA A 24 -3.36 -7.53 -9.33
CA ALA A 24 -3.13 -6.79 -8.09
C ALA A 24 -4.35 -5.93 -7.72
N LEU A 25 -4.46 -5.58 -6.44
CA LEU A 25 -5.46 -4.68 -5.88
C LEU A 25 -4.76 -3.48 -5.25
N TYR A 26 -4.65 -2.35 -5.95
CA TYR A 26 -4.05 -1.13 -5.42
C TYR A 26 -5.10 -0.26 -4.70
N PRO A 27 -5.12 -0.22 -3.35
CA PRO A 27 -6.11 0.56 -2.64
C PRO A 27 -5.84 2.07 -2.76
N VAL A 28 -6.90 2.84 -2.95
CA VAL A 28 -6.85 4.30 -2.96
C VAL A 28 -7.69 4.83 -1.80
N GLY A 29 -7.02 5.42 -0.82
CA GLY A 29 -7.63 6.07 0.34
C GLY A 29 -7.91 7.55 0.11
N GLY A 30 -8.82 8.11 0.90
CA GLY A 30 -8.99 9.56 0.98
C GLY A 30 -7.87 10.19 1.81
N VAL A 31 -7.37 11.34 1.36
CA VAL A 31 -6.48 12.18 2.17
C VAL A 31 -7.35 12.96 3.15
N VAL A 32 -7.07 12.84 4.45
CA VAL A 32 -7.88 13.45 5.51
C VAL A 32 -7.09 14.61 6.14
N GLU A 33 -7.73 15.78 6.25
CA GLU A 33 -7.16 16.92 6.96
C GLU A 33 -6.76 16.54 8.40
N GLY A 34 -5.60 17.03 8.85
CA GLY A 34 -5.06 16.73 10.18
C GLY A 34 -4.28 15.41 10.32
N PHE A 35 -4.05 14.69 9.21
CA PHE A 35 -3.26 13.45 9.14
C PHE A 35 -2.01 13.57 8.27
N GLY A 36 -1.32 14.72 8.31
CA GLY A 36 -0.03 14.91 7.61
C GLY A 36 -0.09 14.85 6.08
N GLY A 37 -1.29 14.89 5.50
CA GLY A 37 -1.48 14.97 4.04
C GLY A 37 -1.21 13.66 3.29
N PHE A 38 -1.14 12.50 3.96
CA PHE A 38 -1.08 11.22 3.27
C PHE A 38 -1.70 10.05 4.03
N THR A 39 -2.05 9.00 3.29
CA THR A 39 -2.54 7.73 3.84
C THR A 39 -1.86 6.54 3.17
N SER A 40 -1.70 5.47 3.95
CA SER A 40 -1.17 4.18 3.49
C SER A 40 -2.21 3.10 3.75
N ILE A 41 -2.53 2.31 2.73
CA ILE A 41 -3.48 1.19 2.83
C ILE A 41 -2.83 -0.07 2.31
N VAL A 42 -2.92 -1.15 3.07
CA VAL A 42 -2.46 -2.48 2.69
C VAL A 42 -3.68 -3.37 2.43
N PHE A 43 -3.64 -4.12 1.32
CA PHE A 43 -4.60 -5.16 0.98
C PHE A 43 -3.88 -6.50 0.82
N SER A 44 -4.42 -7.59 1.37
CA SER A 44 -3.93 -8.92 1.04
C SER A 44 -4.61 -9.48 -0.22
N TYR A 45 -3.86 -10.10 -1.12
CA TYR A 45 -4.41 -10.74 -2.31
C TYR A 45 -3.54 -11.91 -2.77
N CYS A 46 -4.14 -13.10 -2.94
CA CYS A 46 -3.44 -14.30 -3.43
C CYS A 46 -2.12 -14.63 -2.71
N GLY A 47 -2.09 -14.48 -1.38
CA GLY A 47 -0.88 -14.72 -0.57
C GLY A 47 0.17 -13.60 -0.64
N GLY A 48 -0.07 -12.56 -1.45
CA GLY A 48 0.71 -11.32 -1.48
C GLY A 48 0.05 -10.19 -0.69
N LEU A 49 0.78 -9.08 -0.59
CA LEU A 49 0.30 -7.81 -0.04
C LEU A 49 0.48 -6.73 -1.11
N ASP A 50 -0.59 -6.01 -1.39
CA ASP A 50 -0.61 -4.84 -2.24
C ASP A 50 -0.69 -3.57 -1.38
N LEU A 51 0.17 -2.60 -1.68
CA LEU A 51 0.31 -1.35 -0.92
C LEU A 51 -0.13 -0.16 -1.77
N GLY A 52 -0.99 0.69 -1.22
CA GLY A 52 -1.37 1.98 -1.78
C GLY A 52 -0.91 3.12 -0.89
N ILE A 53 -0.23 4.10 -1.49
CA ILE A 53 0.17 5.36 -0.84
C ILE A 53 -0.53 6.49 -1.59
N VAL A 54 -1.32 7.29 -0.88
CA VAL A 54 -2.03 8.44 -1.45
C VAL A 54 -1.64 9.68 -0.68
N THR A 55 -1.11 10.68 -1.38
CA THR A 55 -0.69 11.97 -0.83
C THR A 55 -1.55 13.10 -1.40
N ASP A 56 -1.72 14.17 -0.64
CA ASP A 56 -2.11 15.46 -1.21
C ASP A 56 -1.05 15.90 -2.24
N ARG A 57 -1.45 16.65 -3.26
CA ARG A 57 -0.49 17.26 -4.18
C ARG A 57 0.26 18.42 -3.52
N ASP A 58 -0.39 19.11 -2.59
CA ASP A 58 0.15 20.32 -1.95
C ASP A 58 1.00 19.97 -0.71
N THR A 59 1.09 18.69 -0.32
CA THR A 59 2.01 18.23 0.73
C THR A 59 3.42 18.02 0.18
N PRO A 60 4.49 18.29 0.97
CA PRO A 60 5.86 17.99 0.55
C PRO A 60 6.20 16.49 0.50
N ALA A 61 5.27 15.59 0.84
CA ALA A 61 5.52 14.15 0.83
C ALA A 61 5.68 13.61 -0.59
N ASP A 62 6.77 12.88 -0.85
CA ASP A 62 7.00 12.17 -2.10
C ASP A 62 6.52 10.69 -1.98
N PRO A 63 5.38 10.32 -2.59
CA PRO A 63 4.86 8.96 -2.52
C PRO A 63 5.81 7.94 -3.17
N TRP A 64 6.61 8.34 -4.16
CA TRP A 64 7.54 7.46 -4.85
C TRP A 64 8.74 7.14 -3.98
N ARG A 65 9.27 8.14 -3.25
CA ARG A 65 10.33 7.89 -2.27
C ARG A 65 9.87 6.93 -1.18
N LEU A 66 8.63 7.07 -0.70
CA LEU A 66 8.05 6.13 0.27
C LEU A 66 7.94 4.71 -0.29
N ALA A 67 7.51 4.55 -1.55
CA ALA A 67 7.43 3.24 -2.20
C ALA A 67 8.81 2.57 -2.34
N GLU A 68 9.86 3.33 -2.66
CA GLU A 68 11.24 2.80 -2.73
C GLU A 68 11.77 2.43 -1.34
N LEU A 69 11.57 3.28 -0.33
CA LEU A 69 11.93 2.98 1.06
C LEU A 69 11.22 1.73 1.59
N TYR A 70 9.95 1.52 1.20
CA TYR A 70 9.23 0.30 1.54
C TYR A 70 9.93 -0.94 0.97
N LYS A 71 10.30 -0.93 -0.31
CA LYS A 71 11.04 -2.04 -0.94
C LYS A 71 12.43 -2.24 -0.31
N GLU A 72 13.13 -1.16 0.01
CA GLU A 72 14.44 -1.20 0.69
C GLU A 72 14.30 -1.89 2.06
N SER A 73 13.37 -1.41 2.90
CA SER A 73 13.13 -1.99 4.24
C SER A 73 12.71 -3.47 4.21
N GLN A 74 11.93 -3.89 3.22
CA GLN A 74 11.58 -5.31 3.04
C GLN A 74 12.83 -6.17 2.77
N LYS A 75 13.75 -5.68 1.93
CA LYS A 75 15.01 -6.38 1.63
C LYS A 75 15.90 -6.45 2.87
N GLU A 76 16.02 -5.35 3.61
CA GLU A 76 16.78 -5.31 4.87
C GLU A 76 16.24 -6.34 5.87
N LEU A 77 14.91 -6.39 6.05
CA LEU A 77 14.28 -7.34 6.95
C LEU A 77 14.47 -8.79 6.48
N ALA A 78 14.30 -9.05 5.17
CA ALA A 78 14.48 -10.38 4.60
C ALA A 78 15.92 -10.89 4.74
N ALA A 79 16.92 -10.01 4.69
CA ALA A 79 18.32 -10.37 4.89
C ALA A 79 18.64 -10.84 6.33
N LEU A 80 17.75 -10.54 7.29
CA LEU A 80 17.85 -10.98 8.69
C LEU A 80 17.04 -12.26 8.97
N ALA A 81 16.29 -12.77 7.99
CA ALA A 81 15.50 -13.98 8.16
C ALA A 81 16.44 -15.21 8.27
N PRO A 82 16.15 -16.15 9.21
CA PRO A 82 16.95 -17.36 9.41
C PRO A 82 16.84 -18.38 8.27
#